data_AF-A0A4Q7XYC0-F1
#
_entry.id   AF-A0A4Q7XYC0-F1
#
_cell.length_a   1.000
_cell.length_b   1.000
_cell.length_c   1.000
_cell.angle_alpha   90.00
_cell.angle_beta   90.00
_cell.angle_gamma   90.00
#
_symmetry.space_group_name_H-M   'P 1'
#
loop_
_entity.id
_entity.type
_entity.pdbx_description
1 polymer ?
#
loop_
_entity_poly.entity_id
_entity_poly.type
_entity_poly.pdbx_seq_one_letter_code
_entity_poly.pdbx_strand_id
1 'polypeptide(L)'
;MSAHVEVPSVVEWSPGRFTVELVFPAGSKGRAQQHHDVAWALAGVHGVEASTPWRVNPRWSVYEENWGNGERYGWQDVRRLSVVGSARALAGYLVALERVLGEVEALATRAVRVFGQWRRSIAAEAFLEWEDASTMRTRGRVFRADVLRALVRGLGAGERGVAARDASRPLWEQYEAVAGEVWAEGGGVDLVAVDERLVAAWLLRMLPEAGRQAVEEAERVVSVEAGRVGAERPFVGAQLELFPEVERSGRHGGAAVVVWPVVTAGRRVFASAA
;
A
#
# COMPACT_ATOMS: atom_id res chain seq x y z
N MET A 1 -0.19 2.87 -13.31
CA MET A 1 0.87 1.92 -12.90
C MET A 1 1.87 2.69 -12.09
N SER A 2 2.21 2.22 -10.89
CA SER A 2 3.13 2.89 -9.98
C SER A 2 4.52 3.02 -10.60
N ALA A 3 5.20 4.14 -10.36
CA ALA A 3 6.61 4.31 -10.78
C ALA A 3 7.59 3.44 -9.97
N HIS A 4 7.13 2.80 -8.89
CA HIS A 4 7.98 2.11 -7.91
C HIS A 4 7.81 0.60 -7.93
N VAL A 5 6.65 0.09 -8.34
CA VAL A 5 6.35 -1.34 -8.37
C VAL A 5 5.50 -1.71 -9.58
N GLU A 6 5.89 -2.78 -10.25
CA GLU A 6 5.13 -3.41 -11.32
C GLU A 6 4.48 -4.68 -10.78
N VAL A 7 3.21 -4.89 -11.15
CA VAL A 7 2.44 -6.07 -10.75
C VAL A 7 2.04 -6.82 -12.03
N PRO A 8 2.87 -7.77 -12.52
CA PRO A 8 2.70 -8.43 -13.80
C PRO A 8 1.48 -9.37 -13.83
N SER A 9 1.28 -10.19 -12.82
CA SER A 9 0.10 -11.07 -12.71
C SER A 9 -0.14 -11.53 -11.26
N VAL A 10 -1.40 -11.81 -10.95
CA VAL A 10 -1.82 -12.46 -9.71
C VAL A 10 -2.31 -13.85 -10.07
N VAL A 11 -1.82 -14.87 -9.38
CA VAL A 11 -2.10 -16.28 -9.68
C VAL A 11 -2.68 -16.94 -8.42
N GLU A 12 -3.73 -17.74 -8.58
CA GLU A 12 -4.22 -18.58 -7.49
C GLU A 12 -3.29 -19.79 -7.33
N TRP A 13 -2.61 -19.89 -6.19
CA TRP A 13 -1.73 -21.04 -5.88
C TRP A 13 -2.56 -22.21 -5.38
N SER A 14 -3.50 -21.93 -4.47
CA SER A 14 -4.41 -22.92 -3.88
C SER A 14 -5.76 -22.25 -3.60
N PRO A 15 -6.85 -23.03 -3.38
CA PRO A 15 -8.18 -22.47 -3.22
C PRO A 15 -8.23 -21.32 -2.20
N GLY A 16 -8.47 -20.10 -2.67
CA GLY A 16 -8.55 -18.89 -1.84
C GLY A 16 -7.20 -18.31 -1.39
N ARG A 17 -6.05 -18.84 -1.83
CA ARG A 17 -4.73 -18.23 -1.65
C ARG A 17 -4.13 -17.81 -2.99
N PHE A 18 -3.73 -16.55 -3.03
CA PHE A 18 -3.20 -15.90 -4.21
C PHE A 18 -1.74 -15.53 -4.00
N THR A 19 -0.99 -15.60 -5.08
CA THR A 19 0.42 -15.24 -5.15
C THR A 19 0.61 -14.16 -6.20
N VAL A 20 1.44 -13.18 -5.87
CA VAL A 20 1.84 -12.11 -6.77
C VAL A 20 3.36 -11.98 -6.74
N GLU A 21 3.98 -11.86 -7.91
CA GLU A 21 5.39 -11.50 -8.02
C GLU A 21 5.51 -10.00 -8.27
N LEU A 22 6.09 -9.25 -7.34
CA LEU A 22 6.33 -7.82 -7.48
C LEU A 22 7.62 -7.55 -8.23
N VAL A 23 7.49 -6.70 -9.24
CA VAL A 23 8.48 -5.99 -10.07
C VAL A 23 9.10 -4.72 -9.45
N PHE A 24 10.37 -4.61 -9.07
CA PHE A 24 10.96 -3.29 -8.74
C PHE A 24 11.80 -2.74 -9.90
N PRO A 25 11.25 -1.88 -10.79
CA PRO A 25 11.90 -1.47 -12.05
C PRO A 25 13.02 -0.42 -11.86
N ALA A 26 13.49 -0.19 -10.63
CA ALA A 26 14.47 0.85 -10.34
C ALA A 26 15.78 0.67 -11.15
N GLY A 27 16.33 1.80 -11.61
CA GLY A 27 17.55 1.80 -12.44
C GLY A 27 18.80 1.27 -11.73
N SER A 28 18.85 1.30 -10.39
CA SER A 28 19.98 0.80 -9.60
C SER A 28 19.56 -0.30 -8.62
N LYS A 29 20.49 -1.23 -8.33
CA LYS A 29 20.27 -2.32 -7.36
C LYS A 29 19.92 -1.79 -5.96
N GLY A 30 20.62 -0.76 -5.49
CA GLY A 30 20.37 -0.18 -4.18
C GLY A 30 18.98 0.46 -4.06
N ARG A 31 18.47 1.07 -5.14
CA ARG A 31 17.11 1.64 -5.13
C ARG A 31 16.04 0.54 -5.19
N ALA A 32 16.26 -0.52 -5.96
CA ALA A 32 15.36 -1.67 -5.96
C ALA A 32 15.29 -2.32 -4.57
N GLN A 33 16.43 -2.48 -3.88
CA GLN A 33 16.47 -2.97 -2.50
C GLN A 33 15.64 -2.10 -1.56
N GLN A 34 15.71 -0.77 -1.68
CA GLN A 34 14.93 0.14 -0.84
C GLN A 34 13.43 -0.04 -1.01
N HIS A 35 12.95 -0.22 -2.26
CA HIS A 35 11.53 -0.50 -2.53
C HIS A 35 11.12 -1.88 -2.05
N HIS A 36 12.01 -2.87 -2.22
CA HIS A 36 11.85 -4.22 -1.70
C HIS A 36 11.70 -4.22 -0.18
N ASP A 37 12.56 -3.50 0.55
CA ASP A 37 12.53 -3.43 2.02
C ASP A 37 11.20 -2.81 2.53
N VAL A 38 10.69 -1.77 1.85
CA VAL A 38 9.36 -1.19 2.16
C VAL A 38 8.26 -2.22 1.95
N ALA A 39 8.27 -2.89 0.79
CA ALA A 39 7.26 -3.88 0.44
C ALA A 39 7.27 -5.08 1.39
N TRP A 40 8.46 -5.49 1.84
CA TRP A 40 8.67 -6.54 2.82
C TRP A 40 8.13 -6.15 4.20
N ALA A 41 8.46 -4.96 4.69
CA ALA A 41 7.97 -4.48 5.98
C ALA A 41 6.44 -4.37 6.01
N LEU A 42 5.84 -3.90 4.90
CA LEU A 42 4.39 -3.78 4.78
C LEU A 42 3.66 -5.13 4.74
N ALA A 43 4.31 -6.19 4.25
CA ALA A 43 3.70 -7.52 4.18
C ALA A 43 3.26 -8.03 5.57
N GLY A 44 4.10 -7.81 6.59
CA GLY A 44 3.78 -8.16 7.97
C GLY A 44 2.57 -7.42 8.53
N VAL A 45 2.37 -6.16 8.15
CA VAL A 45 1.23 -5.33 8.59
C VAL A 45 -0.10 -5.85 8.02
N HIS A 46 -0.11 -6.29 6.77
CA HIS A 46 -1.31 -6.82 6.11
C HIS A 46 -1.51 -8.33 6.29
N GLY A 47 -0.65 -8.99 7.06
CA GLY A 47 -0.75 -10.43 7.32
C GLY A 47 -0.56 -11.29 6.06
N VAL A 48 0.24 -10.83 5.11
CA VAL A 48 0.62 -11.59 3.91
C VAL A 48 2.04 -12.14 4.06
N GLU A 49 2.26 -13.33 3.53
CA GLU A 49 3.56 -14.00 3.55
C GLU A 49 4.42 -13.44 2.41
N ALA A 50 5.61 -12.94 2.72
CA ALA A 50 6.55 -12.42 1.72
C ALA A 50 7.81 -13.26 1.66
N SER A 51 8.34 -13.46 0.45
CA SER A 51 9.58 -14.19 0.21
C SER A 51 10.35 -13.60 -0.97
N THR A 52 11.67 -13.53 -0.84
CA THR A 52 12.54 -13.03 -1.91
C THR A 52 12.95 -14.21 -2.78
N PRO A 53 12.57 -14.27 -4.07
CA PRO A 53 12.97 -15.36 -4.93
C PRO A 53 14.48 -15.34 -5.15
N TRP A 54 15.05 -16.52 -5.39
CA TRP A 54 16.46 -16.66 -5.71
C TRP A 54 16.72 -16.40 -7.18
N ARG A 55 17.81 -15.70 -7.49
CA ARG A 55 18.31 -15.61 -8.86
C ARG A 55 19.05 -16.89 -9.21
N VAL A 56 18.55 -17.61 -10.21
CA VAL A 56 19.27 -18.78 -10.75
C VAL A 56 20.63 -18.32 -11.27
N ASN A 57 21.70 -18.95 -10.79
CA ASN A 57 23.04 -18.71 -11.30
C ASN A 57 23.14 -19.35 -12.69
N PRO A 58 23.29 -18.59 -13.79
CA PRO A 58 23.38 -19.17 -15.13
C PRO A 58 24.63 -20.05 -15.32
N ARG A 59 25.59 -20.00 -14.38
CA ARG A 59 26.78 -20.87 -14.34
C ARG A 59 26.67 -22.02 -13.33
N TRP A 60 25.48 -22.30 -12.80
CA TRP A 60 25.25 -23.35 -11.80
C TRP A 60 25.93 -24.68 -12.16
N SER A 61 25.73 -25.17 -13.39
CA SER A 61 26.35 -26.42 -13.86
C SER A 61 27.88 -26.37 -13.82
N VAL A 62 28.49 -25.23 -14.14
CA VAL A 62 29.95 -25.04 -14.17
C VAL A 62 30.55 -24.97 -12.76
N TYR A 63 29.81 -24.46 -11.77
CA TYR A 63 30.29 -24.36 -10.39
C TYR A 63 30.07 -25.66 -9.59
N GLU A 64 28.96 -26.37 -9.81
CA GLU A 64 28.73 -27.68 -9.19
C GLU A 64 29.83 -28.69 -9.58
N GLU A 65 30.19 -28.72 -10.87
CA GLU A 65 31.19 -29.64 -11.43
C GLU A 65 32.64 -29.32 -10.99
N ASN A 66 32.96 -28.03 -10.77
CA ASN A 66 34.34 -27.61 -10.45
C ASN A 66 34.59 -27.28 -8.97
N TRP A 67 33.56 -26.93 -8.20
CA TRP A 67 33.73 -26.36 -6.85
C TRP A 67 32.88 -27.03 -5.76
N GLY A 68 31.99 -27.97 -6.10
CA GLY A 68 31.34 -28.89 -5.16
C GLY A 68 30.53 -28.26 -4.03
N ASN A 69 30.18 -26.98 -4.14
CA ASN A 69 29.65 -26.15 -3.06
C ASN A 69 28.13 -26.27 -2.85
N GLY A 70 27.41 -27.03 -3.68
CA GLY A 70 25.99 -27.40 -3.44
C GLY A 70 24.99 -26.23 -3.44
N GLU A 71 25.41 -25.00 -3.71
CA GLU A 71 24.56 -23.79 -3.69
C GLU A 71 23.68 -23.68 -4.94
N ARG A 72 22.65 -24.55 -5.02
CA ARG A 72 21.72 -24.67 -6.17
C ARG A 72 21.04 -23.37 -6.58
N TYR A 73 20.98 -22.43 -5.64
CA TYR A 73 20.39 -21.12 -5.78
C TYR A 73 21.50 -20.08 -5.63
N GLY A 74 21.60 -19.13 -6.56
CA GLY A 74 22.59 -18.06 -6.51
C GLY A 74 22.26 -17.01 -5.45
N TRP A 75 22.32 -15.73 -5.82
CA TRP A 75 22.00 -14.63 -4.90
C TRP A 75 20.48 -14.35 -4.88
N GLN A 76 19.95 -13.82 -3.78
CA GLN A 76 18.56 -13.33 -3.73
C GLN A 76 18.31 -12.26 -4.81
N ASP A 77 17.17 -12.36 -5.52
CA ASP A 77 16.77 -11.37 -6.51
C ASP A 77 15.99 -10.23 -5.85
N VAL A 78 16.73 -9.25 -5.34
CA VAL A 78 16.20 -8.09 -4.61
C VAL A 78 15.36 -7.14 -5.49
N ARG A 79 15.29 -7.40 -6.81
CA ARG A 79 14.35 -6.71 -7.71
C ARG A 79 12.98 -7.36 -7.73
N ARG A 80 12.81 -8.48 -7.05
CA ARG A 80 11.57 -9.24 -7.00
C ARG A 80 11.14 -9.52 -5.57
N LEU A 81 9.83 -9.57 -5.36
CA LEU A 81 9.25 -10.06 -4.10
C LEU A 81 8.03 -10.91 -4.42
N SER A 82 8.00 -12.15 -3.93
CA SER A 82 6.82 -13.00 -4.01
C SER A 82 5.99 -12.81 -2.75
N VAL A 83 4.72 -12.48 -2.91
CA VAL A 83 3.77 -12.25 -1.80
C VAL A 83 2.58 -13.19 -1.94
N VAL A 84 2.22 -13.84 -0.83
CA VAL A 84 1.17 -14.85 -0.77
C VAL A 84 0.17 -14.49 0.34
N GLY A 85 -1.12 -14.57 0.04
CA GLY A 85 -2.16 -14.24 1.01
C GLY A 85 -3.56 -14.61 0.56
N SER A 86 -4.56 -14.35 1.42
CA SER A 86 -5.96 -14.39 0.99
C SER A 86 -6.23 -13.26 -0.01
N ALA A 87 -7.24 -13.41 -0.87
CA ALA A 87 -7.57 -12.39 -1.88
C ALA A 87 -7.71 -10.99 -1.28
N ARG A 88 -8.41 -10.87 -0.15
CA ARG A 88 -8.65 -9.57 0.50
C ARG A 88 -7.42 -9.00 1.20
N ALA A 89 -6.63 -9.84 1.89
CA ALA A 89 -5.38 -9.37 2.48
C ALA A 89 -4.39 -8.91 1.39
N LEU A 90 -4.29 -9.68 0.30
CA LEU A 90 -3.43 -9.35 -0.83
C LEU A 90 -3.88 -8.08 -1.55
N ALA A 91 -5.17 -7.91 -1.81
CA ALA A 91 -5.72 -6.70 -2.41
C ALA A 91 -5.46 -5.46 -1.53
N GLY A 92 -5.71 -5.58 -0.22
CA GLY A 92 -5.41 -4.51 0.74
C GLY A 92 -3.92 -4.14 0.75
N TYR A 93 -3.06 -5.14 0.79
CA TYR A 93 -1.61 -4.97 0.69
C TYR A 93 -1.19 -4.25 -0.59
N LEU A 94 -1.69 -4.67 -1.77
CA LEU A 94 -1.33 -4.07 -3.05
C LEU A 94 -1.78 -2.61 -3.17
N VAL A 95 -2.97 -2.27 -2.64
CA VAL A 95 -3.47 -0.89 -2.58
C VAL A 95 -2.62 -0.03 -1.65
N ALA A 96 -2.30 -0.54 -0.46
CA ALA A 96 -1.47 0.17 0.50
C ALA A 96 -0.03 0.35 -0.03
N LEU A 97 0.53 -0.65 -0.71
CA LEU A 97 1.91 -0.66 -1.17
C LEU A 97 2.25 0.53 -2.07
N GLU A 98 1.42 0.81 -3.07
CA GLU A 98 1.67 1.92 -4.00
C GLU A 98 1.70 3.27 -3.28
N ARG A 99 0.75 3.48 -2.36
CA ARG A 99 0.67 4.70 -1.55
C ARG A 99 1.86 4.82 -0.59
N VAL A 100 2.13 3.78 0.20
CA VAL A 100 3.21 3.75 1.20
C VAL A 100 4.57 3.97 0.54
N LEU A 101 4.84 3.36 -0.62
CA LEU A 101 6.07 3.63 -1.38
C LEU A 101 6.19 5.11 -1.76
N GLY A 102 5.12 5.72 -2.25
CA GLY A 102 5.09 7.14 -2.59
C GLY A 102 5.34 8.05 -1.38
N GLU A 103 4.69 7.76 -0.25
CA GLU A 103 4.85 8.54 0.99
C GLU A 103 6.25 8.42 1.58
N VAL A 104 6.82 7.22 1.63
CA VAL A 104 8.20 6.99 2.10
C VAL A 104 9.22 7.67 1.18
N GLU A 105 9.02 7.63 -0.13
CA GLU A 105 9.89 8.34 -1.09
C GLU A 105 9.81 9.87 -0.93
N ALA A 106 8.62 10.40 -0.63
CA ALA A 106 8.42 11.81 -0.33
C ALA A 106 9.14 12.21 0.97
N LEU A 107 9.05 11.40 2.03
CA LEU A 107 9.78 11.59 3.29
C LEU A 107 11.30 11.58 3.08
N ALA A 108 11.82 10.58 2.37
CA ALA A 108 13.25 10.53 2.05
C ALA A 108 13.68 11.76 1.22
N THR A 109 12.80 12.29 0.36
CA THR A 109 13.06 13.52 -0.41
C THR A 109 13.09 14.76 0.48
N ARG A 110 12.19 14.86 1.46
CA ARG A 110 12.24 15.91 2.49
C ARG A 110 13.55 15.86 3.27
N ALA A 111 13.99 14.68 3.70
CA ALA A 111 15.26 14.53 4.40
C ALA A 111 16.47 14.97 3.57
N VAL A 112 16.50 14.66 2.26
CA VAL A 112 17.57 15.15 1.37
C VAL A 112 17.55 16.69 1.25
N ARG A 113 16.37 17.33 1.30
CA ARG A 113 16.28 18.79 1.32
C ARG A 113 16.84 19.37 2.62
N VAL A 114 16.55 18.76 3.76
CA VAL A 114 17.14 19.10 5.07
C VAL A 114 18.66 18.99 5.00
N PHE A 115 19.19 17.91 4.44
CA PHE A 115 20.63 17.74 4.22
C PHE A 115 21.23 18.84 3.33
N GLY A 116 20.55 19.19 2.24
CA GLY A 116 20.97 20.26 1.35
C GLY A 116 20.95 21.64 1.99
N GLN A 117 19.98 21.92 2.87
CA GLN A 117 19.91 23.16 3.65
C GLN A 117 21.03 23.22 4.68
N TRP A 118 21.24 22.16 5.43
CA TRP A 118 22.33 22.05 6.40
C TRP A 118 23.69 22.29 5.75
N ARG A 119 23.94 21.68 4.57
CA ARG A 119 25.20 21.88 3.82
C ARG A 119 25.48 23.35 3.45
N ARG A 120 24.47 24.21 3.40
CA ARG A 120 24.60 25.65 3.12
C ARG A 120 24.57 26.52 4.37
N SER A 121 24.52 25.91 5.56
CA SER A 121 24.43 26.61 6.83
C SER A 121 25.81 26.75 7.49
N ILE A 122 25.96 27.77 8.34
CA ILE A 122 27.17 28.00 9.14
C ILE A 122 27.52 26.78 10.00
N ALA A 123 26.50 26.08 10.52
CA ALA A 123 26.68 24.87 11.34
C ALA A 123 27.37 23.71 10.61
N ALA A 124 27.45 23.74 9.28
CA ALA A 124 28.15 22.71 8.49
C ALA A 124 29.62 23.07 8.19
N GLU A 125 30.03 24.34 8.33
CA GLU A 125 31.35 24.80 7.87
C GLU A 125 32.50 23.96 8.43
N ALA A 126 32.50 23.70 9.74
CA ALA A 126 33.52 22.91 10.42
C ALA A 126 33.63 21.46 9.93
N PHE A 127 32.54 20.89 9.38
CA PHE A 127 32.51 19.52 8.87
C PHE A 127 32.82 19.43 7.37
N LEU A 128 32.73 20.54 6.65
CA LEU A 128 32.88 20.59 5.19
C LEU A 128 34.25 21.08 4.73
N GLU A 129 35.08 21.63 5.64
CA GLU A 129 36.40 22.20 5.34
C GLU A 129 37.28 21.27 4.47
N TRP A 130 37.18 19.96 4.70
CA TRP A 130 37.99 18.94 4.04
C TRP A 130 37.22 18.09 3.01
N GLU A 131 35.97 18.45 2.73
CA GLU A 131 35.08 17.66 1.88
C GLU A 131 34.92 18.31 0.51
N ASP A 132 35.33 17.60 -0.54
CA ASP A 132 35.12 18.06 -1.90
C ASP A 132 33.66 17.86 -2.38
N ALA A 133 33.32 18.51 -3.50
CA ALA A 133 31.99 18.42 -4.07
C ALA A 133 31.60 17.00 -4.51
N SER A 134 32.56 16.14 -4.86
CA SER A 134 32.32 14.76 -5.28
C SER A 134 31.95 13.87 -4.09
N THR A 135 32.68 14.00 -2.98
CA THR A 135 32.43 13.30 -1.72
C THR A 135 31.08 13.71 -1.16
N MET A 136 30.73 14.99 -1.23
CA MET A 136 29.40 15.46 -0.79
C MET A 136 28.24 14.92 -1.62
N ARG A 137 28.44 14.66 -2.92
CA ARG A 137 27.41 13.98 -3.74
C ARG A 137 27.25 12.53 -3.28
N THR A 138 28.34 11.83 -3.00
CA THR A 138 28.32 10.45 -2.49
C THR A 138 27.65 10.40 -1.11
N ARG A 139 28.07 11.25 -0.17
CA ARG A 139 27.46 11.37 1.16
C ARG A 139 25.97 11.66 1.07
N GLY A 140 25.51 12.54 0.18
CA GLY A 140 24.08 12.80 -0.02
C GLY A 140 23.29 11.59 -0.52
N ARG A 141 23.88 10.77 -1.41
CA ARG A 141 23.27 9.52 -1.88
C ARG A 141 23.19 8.46 -0.79
N VAL A 142 24.27 8.30 -0.02
CA VAL A 142 24.35 7.37 1.12
C VAL A 142 23.37 7.80 2.21
N PHE A 143 23.37 9.08 2.59
CA PHE A 143 22.44 9.65 3.54
C PHE A 143 20.97 9.39 3.16
N ARG A 144 20.60 9.59 1.89
CA ARG A 144 19.26 9.25 1.41
C ARG A 144 18.93 7.77 1.67
N ALA A 145 19.86 6.88 1.34
CA ALA A 145 19.67 5.45 1.51
C ALA A 145 19.52 5.06 2.98
N ASP A 146 20.34 5.64 3.86
CA ASP A 146 20.31 5.37 5.30
C ASP A 146 19.06 5.94 5.96
N VAL A 147 18.61 7.14 5.57
CA VAL A 147 17.31 7.69 5.98
C VAL A 147 16.18 6.76 5.55
N LEU A 148 16.16 6.29 4.29
CA LEU A 148 15.10 5.39 3.83
C LEU A 148 15.11 4.08 4.62
N ARG A 149 16.29 3.47 4.83
CA ARG A 149 16.43 2.28 5.67
C ARG A 149 15.93 2.52 7.09
N ALA A 150 16.24 3.69 7.67
CA ALA A 150 15.66 4.09 8.94
C ALA A 150 14.13 4.15 8.81
N LEU A 151 13.56 4.94 7.89
CA LEU A 151 12.11 5.04 7.67
C LEU A 151 11.43 3.66 7.61
N VAL A 152 11.97 2.72 6.83
CA VAL A 152 11.46 1.34 6.72
C VAL A 152 11.47 0.60 8.04
N ARG A 153 12.57 0.62 8.80
CA ARG A 153 12.63 -0.01 10.13
C ARG A 153 11.57 0.56 11.09
N GLY A 154 11.17 1.81 10.88
CA GLY A 154 10.12 2.47 11.66
C GLY A 154 8.70 2.02 11.29
N LEU A 155 8.45 1.51 10.07
CA LEU A 155 7.11 1.10 9.65
C LEU A 155 6.54 -0.01 10.55
N GLY A 156 7.37 -0.94 11.02
CA GLY A 156 6.93 -2.02 11.90
C GLY A 156 6.80 -1.64 13.39
N ALA A 157 7.35 -0.50 13.80
CA ALA A 157 7.38 -0.07 15.19
C ALA A 157 6.39 1.08 15.37
N GLY A 158 5.24 0.80 16.01
CA GLY A 158 4.08 1.71 16.11
C GLY A 158 4.37 3.12 16.64
N GLU A 159 5.52 3.36 17.28
CA GLU A 159 6.03 4.69 17.57
C GLU A 159 7.55 4.74 17.41
N ARG A 160 8.03 5.81 16.78
CA ARG A 160 9.46 6.09 16.64
C ARG A 160 9.83 7.20 17.60
N GLY A 161 10.67 6.90 18.58
CA GLY A 161 11.32 7.95 19.37
C GLY A 161 12.14 8.84 18.45
N VAL A 162 11.88 10.15 18.47
CA VAL A 162 12.72 11.13 17.76
C VAL A 162 13.98 11.32 18.59
N ALA A 163 15.07 10.71 18.16
CA ALA A 163 16.39 11.00 18.74
C ALA A 163 16.74 12.46 18.42
N ALA A 164 17.13 13.22 19.44
CA ALA A 164 17.58 14.60 19.25
C ALA A 164 18.86 14.64 18.40
N ARG A 165 19.03 15.68 17.58
CA ARG A 165 20.27 15.92 16.85
C ARG A 165 21.40 16.29 17.81
N ASP A 166 22.57 15.73 17.55
CA ASP A 166 23.84 16.05 18.17
C ASP A 166 24.61 17.04 17.30
N ALA A 167 24.69 18.30 17.73
CA ALA A 167 25.35 19.37 16.98
C ALA A 167 26.88 19.16 16.84
N SER A 168 27.48 18.30 17.65
CA SER A 168 28.92 17.98 17.55
C SER A 168 29.25 17.03 16.40
N ARG A 169 28.23 16.48 15.74
CA ARG A 169 28.37 15.49 14.67
C ARG A 169 27.83 16.03 13.35
N PRO A 170 28.37 15.57 12.21
CA PRO A 170 27.82 15.96 10.92
C PRO A 170 26.46 15.31 10.68
N LEU A 171 25.61 15.98 9.90
CA LEU A 171 24.22 15.54 9.70
C LEU A 171 24.12 14.20 8.97
N TRP A 172 25.07 13.86 8.08
CA TRP A 172 25.04 12.59 7.35
C TRP A 172 25.17 11.35 8.26
N GLU A 173 25.73 11.50 9.46
CA GLU A 173 25.80 10.43 10.46
C GLU A 173 24.55 10.33 11.34
N GLN A 174 23.69 11.34 11.28
CA GLN A 174 22.51 11.48 12.13
C GLN A 174 21.22 11.17 11.36
N TYR A 175 21.30 10.27 10.38
CA TYR A 175 20.18 9.92 9.50
C TYR A 175 18.96 9.38 10.25
N GLU A 176 19.14 8.73 11.41
CA GLU A 176 18.02 8.23 12.21
C GLU A 176 17.23 9.37 12.88
N ALA A 177 17.94 10.38 13.41
CA ALA A 177 17.33 11.58 13.98
C ALA A 177 16.55 12.33 12.89
N VAL A 178 17.17 12.55 11.72
CA VAL A 178 16.49 13.21 10.59
C VAL A 178 15.30 12.41 10.09
N ALA A 179 15.40 11.07 10.01
CA ALA A 179 14.28 10.22 9.66
C ALA A 179 13.11 10.36 10.64
N GLY A 180 13.39 10.45 11.94
CA GLY A 180 12.38 10.70 12.97
C GLY A 180 11.71 12.06 12.84
N GLU A 181 12.49 13.11 12.60
CA GLU A 181 11.97 14.48 12.41
C GLU A 181 11.08 14.58 11.18
N VAL A 182 11.53 14.13 10.00
CA VAL A 182 10.70 14.23 8.79
C VAL A 182 9.46 13.36 8.86
N TRP A 183 9.51 12.26 9.62
CA TRP A 183 8.35 11.43 9.93
C TRP A 183 7.35 12.20 10.80
N ALA A 184 7.80 12.79 11.90
CA ALA A 184 6.96 13.57 12.80
C ALA A 184 6.34 14.80 12.11
N GLU A 185 7.14 15.57 11.36
CA GLU A 185 6.68 16.72 10.57
C GLU A 185 5.69 16.31 9.46
N GLY A 186 5.87 15.12 8.90
CA GLY A 186 5.02 14.57 7.85
C GLY A 186 3.71 13.96 8.33
N GLY A 187 3.51 13.84 9.65
CA GLY A 187 2.35 13.13 10.24
C GLY A 187 2.45 11.61 10.18
N GLY A 188 3.64 11.06 9.92
CA GLY A 188 3.87 9.63 9.73
C GLY A 188 3.38 9.10 8.38
N VAL A 189 3.33 7.77 8.27
CA VAL A 189 2.75 7.03 7.13
C VAL A 189 1.70 6.10 7.72
N ASP A 190 0.45 6.28 7.32
CA ASP A 190 -0.59 5.30 7.66
C ASP A 190 -0.32 4.02 6.88
N LEU A 191 -0.21 2.88 7.55
CA LEU A 191 0.11 1.60 6.90
C LEU A 191 -1.12 0.76 6.62
N VAL A 192 -2.27 1.12 7.19
CA VAL A 192 -3.49 0.30 7.15
C VAL A 192 -4.58 0.98 6.30
N ALA A 193 -4.50 2.30 6.09
CA ALA A 193 -5.41 3.02 5.22
C ALA A 193 -5.42 2.43 3.79
N VAL A 194 -6.61 1.98 3.39
CA VAL A 194 -6.91 1.42 2.07
C VAL A 194 -8.21 2.04 1.53
N ASP A 195 -8.20 2.39 0.25
CA ASP A 195 -9.43 2.77 -0.47
C ASP A 195 -10.17 1.48 -0.87
N GLU A 196 -11.32 1.25 -0.24
CA GLU A 196 -12.15 0.06 -0.50
C GLU A 196 -12.58 -0.09 -1.96
N ARG A 197 -12.69 1.00 -2.73
CA ARG A 197 -12.99 0.93 -4.17
C ARG A 197 -11.83 0.32 -4.95
N LEU A 198 -10.60 0.69 -4.58
CA LEU A 198 -9.39 0.10 -5.18
C LEU A 198 -9.20 -1.35 -4.74
N VAL A 199 -9.53 -1.67 -3.48
CA VAL A 199 -9.52 -3.06 -2.99
C VAL A 199 -10.51 -3.91 -3.78
N ALA A 200 -11.73 -3.42 -3.99
CA ALA A 200 -12.74 -4.09 -4.81
C ALA A 200 -12.25 -4.31 -6.25
N ALA A 201 -11.64 -3.30 -6.88
CA ALA A 201 -11.07 -3.42 -8.22
C ALA A 201 -9.97 -4.51 -8.30
N TRP A 202 -9.13 -4.63 -7.26
CA TRP A 202 -8.14 -5.71 -7.19
C TRP A 202 -8.78 -7.08 -6.98
N LEU A 203 -9.80 -7.18 -6.12
CA LEU A 203 -10.53 -8.43 -5.91
C LEU A 203 -11.17 -8.94 -7.21
N LEU A 204 -11.75 -8.04 -8.01
CA LEU A 204 -12.30 -8.40 -9.33
C LEU A 204 -11.23 -8.98 -10.26
N ARG A 205 -10.00 -8.45 -10.23
CA ARG A 205 -8.89 -8.98 -11.04
C ARG A 205 -8.42 -10.37 -10.61
N MET A 206 -8.66 -10.75 -9.36
CA MET A 206 -8.30 -12.05 -8.81
C MET A 206 -9.39 -13.12 -9.06
N LEU A 207 -10.58 -12.72 -9.50
CA LEU A 207 -11.63 -13.68 -9.85
C LEU A 207 -11.27 -14.46 -11.13
N PRO A 208 -11.65 -15.75 -11.20
CA PRO A 208 -11.65 -16.49 -12.46
C PRO A 208 -12.47 -15.75 -13.52
N GLU A 209 -12.18 -15.98 -14.80
CA GLU A 209 -12.88 -15.34 -15.92
C GLU A 209 -14.41 -15.48 -15.83
N ALA A 210 -14.91 -16.66 -15.49
CA ALA A 210 -16.34 -16.91 -15.28
C ALA A 210 -16.92 -16.09 -14.11
N GLY A 211 -16.13 -15.86 -13.05
CA GLY A 211 -16.53 -15.01 -11.92
C GLY A 211 -16.56 -13.53 -12.30
N ARG A 212 -15.63 -13.06 -13.13
CA ARG A 212 -15.61 -11.69 -13.64
C ARG A 212 -16.82 -11.39 -14.52
N GLN A 213 -17.14 -12.29 -15.45
CA GLN A 213 -18.29 -12.16 -16.35
C GLN A 213 -19.62 -12.12 -15.59
N ALA A 214 -19.77 -12.93 -14.54
CA ALA A 214 -20.97 -12.92 -13.70
C ALA A 214 -21.15 -11.59 -12.93
N VAL A 215 -20.05 -10.96 -12.47
CA VAL A 215 -20.12 -9.65 -11.83
C VAL A 215 -20.47 -8.56 -12.84
N GLU A 216 -19.85 -8.57 -14.03
CA GLU A 216 -20.18 -7.61 -15.09
C GLU A 216 -21.65 -7.72 -15.54
N GLU A 217 -22.17 -8.94 -15.63
CA GLU A 217 -23.59 -9.17 -15.93
C GLU A 217 -24.51 -8.64 -14.82
N ALA A 218 -24.16 -8.88 -13.55
CA ALA A 218 -24.91 -8.35 -12.41
C ALA A 218 -24.89 -6.80 -12.39
N GLU A 219 -23.74 -6.16 -12.65
CA GLU A 219 -23.63 -4.70 -12.75
C GLU A 219 -24.46 -4.12 -13.90
N ARG A 220 -24.53 -4.82 -15.05
CA ARG A 220 -25.41 -4.44 -16.17
C ARG A 220 -26.88 -4.52 -15.76
N VAL A 221 -27.29 -5.61 -15.11
CA VAL A 221 -28.68 -5.78 -14.64
C VAL A 221 -29.04 -4.69 -13.64
N VAL A 222 -28.17 -4.40 -12.67
CA VAL A 222 -28.39 -3.31 -11.70
C VAL A 222 -28.47 -1.95 -12.39
N SER A 223 -27.63 -1.68 -13.40
CA SER A 223 -27.65 -0.42 -14.15
C SER A 223 -28.92 -0.26 -14.99
N VAL A 224 -29.42 -1.36 -15.60
CA VAL A 224 -30.68 -1.38 -16.34
C VAL A 224 -31.86 -1.14 -15.40
N GLU A 225 -31.88 -1.79 -14.24
CA GLU A 225 -32.91 -1.58 -13.21
C GLU A 225 -32.86 -0.17 -12.62
N ALA A 226 -31.68 0.38 -12.36
CA ALA A 226 -31.53 1.77 -11.92
C ALA A 226 -32.02 2.78 -12.98
N GLY A 227 -31.75 2.52 -14.26
CA GLY A 227 -32.27 3.31 -15.37
C GLY A 227 -33.79 3.20 -15.51
N ARG A 228 -34.36 2.02 -15.27
CA ARG A 228 -35.80 1.79 -15.22
C ARG A 228 -36.47 2.53 -14.07
N VAL A 229 -35.93 2.44 -12.86
CA VAL A 229 -36.42 3.17 -11.67
C VAL A 229 -36.27 4.70 -11.84
N GLY A 230 -35.22 5.16 -12.54
CA GLY A 230 -35.06 6.56 -12.92
C GLY A 230 -36.08 7.03 -13.96
N ALA A 231 -36.45 6.17 -14.92
CA ALA A 231 -37.46 6.44 -15.94
C ALA A 231 -38.91 6.33 -15.40
N GLU A 232 -39.14 5.51 -14.37
CA GLU A 232 -40.43 5.37 -13.66
C GLU A 232 -40.66 6.48 -12.59
N ARG A 233 -39.74 7.44 -12.45
CA ARG A 233 -39.99 8.71 -11.73
C ARG A 233 -40.20 9.91 -12.67
N PRO A 234 -41.20 9.93 -13.58
CA PRO A 234 -41.72 11.20 -14.03
C PRO A 234 -42.66 11.74 -12.94
N PHE A 235 -42.42 12.98 -12.51
CA PHE A 235 -43.46 13.84 -11.92
C PHE A 235 -44.00 13.45 -10.52
N VAL A 236 -43.25 13.77 -9.46
CA VAL A 236 -43.84 14.22 -8.18
C VAL A 236 -43.47 15.69 -7.94
N GLY A 237 -43.70 16.51 -8.97
CA GLY A 237 -43.43 17.95 -8.97
C GLY A 237 -44.67 18.82 -9.23
N ALA A 238 -45.86 18.22 -9.38
CA ALA A 238 -47.07 18.98 -9.76
C ALA A 238 -48.35 18.51 -9.06
N GLN A 239 -48.27 18.17 -7.77
CA GLN A 239 -49.45 18.12 -6.90
C GLN A 239 -49.15 18.83 -5.58
N LEU A 240 -48.82 20.12 -5.68
CA LEU A 240 -48.86 21.06 -4.57
C LEU A 240 -49.69 22.30 -4.93
N GLU A 241 -50.77 22.12 -5.71
CA GLU A 241 -51.82 23.13 -5.82
C GLU A 241 -53.16 22.41 -5.93
N LEU A 242 -53.81 22.23 -4.78
CA LEU A 242 -55.26 22.14 -4.57
C LEU A 242 -55.46 21.55 -3.17
N PHE A 243 -55.37 22.39 -2.14
CA PHE A 243 -56.18 22.35 -0.90
C PHE A 243 -55.72 23.53 -0.02
N PRO A 244 -56.36 24.72 -0.12
CA PRO A 244 -56.25 25.70 0.94
C PRO A 244 -57.10 25.24 2.14
N GLU A 245 -56.50 25.31 3.32
CA GLU A 245 -57.09 25.46 4.66
C GLU A 245 -58.28 24.57 5.06
N VAL A 246 -58.06 23.67 6.04
CA VAL A 246 -58.92 23.58 7.25
C VAL A 246 -58.08 23.15 8.47
N GLU A 247 -57.88 24.12 9.38
CA GLU A 247 -57.89 24.07 10.84
C GLU A 247 -57.15 22.99 11.68
N ARG A 248 -56.20 23.51 12.47
CA ARG A 248 -56.06 23.39 13.95
C ARG A 248 -56.72 22.18 14.66
N SER A 249 -55.88 21.29 15.19
CA SER A 249 -55.95 20.65 16.52
C SER A 249 -54.85 19.57 16.55
N GLY A 250 -53.79 19.63 17.34
CA GLY A 250 -53.81 19.36 18.76
C GLY A 250 -52.92 18.14 19.07
N ARG A 251 -51.74 18.40 19.66
CA ARG A 251 -50.96 17.57 20.61
C ARG A 251 -50.65 16.07 20.34
N HIS A 252 -49.33 15.80 20.46
CA HIS A 252 -48.65 14.64 21.09
C HIS A 252 -48.22 13.42 20.25
N GLY A 253 -46.94 13.04 20.47
CA GLY A 253 -46.31 11.74 20.17
C GLY A 253 -45.80 11.62 18.74
N GLY A 254 -44.52 11.51 18.41
CA GLY A 254 -43.46 10.73 19.06
C GLY A 254 -43.26 9.43 18.30
N ALA A 255 -42.33 9.38 17.33
CA ALA A 255 -41.56 8.20 16.93
C ALA A 255 -40.67 8.53 15.72
N ALA A 256 -39.35 8.56 15.94
CA ALA A 256 -38.36 8.52 14.89
C ALA A 256 -38.32 7.11 14.29
N VAL A 257 -38.57 6.99 12.98
CA VAL A 257 -38.44 5.73 12.24
C VAL A 257 -36.97 5.59 11.82
N VAL A 258 -36.25 4.68 12.48
CA VAL A 258 -34.93 4.21 12.05
C VAL A 258 -35.15 3.02 11.13
N VAL A 259 -34.81 3.17 9.85
CA VAL A 259 -34.84 2.06 8.88
C VAL A 259 -33.45 1.40 8.87
N TRP A 260 -33.38 0.16 9.36
CA TRP A 260 -32.26 -0.76 9.14
C TRP A 260 -32.52 -1.60 7.87
N PRO A 261 -31.54 -1.80 6.97
CA PRO A 261 -31.68 -2.78 5.89
C PRO A 261 -31.45 -4.21 6.42
N VAL A 262 -32.46 -5.05 6.19
CA VAL A 262 -32.47 -6.48 6.47
C VAL A 262 -31.55 -7.21 5.49
N VAL A 263 -30.53 -7.89 6.03
CA VAL A 263 -29.76 -8.92 5.35
C VAL A 263 -30.49 -10.25 5.55
N THR A 264 -31.19 -10.74 4.53
CA THR A 264 -31.75 -12.11 4.53
C THR A 264 -30.66 -13.12 4.18
N ALA A 265 -30.14 -13.79 5.20
CA ALA A 265 -29.37 -15.02 5.06
C ALA A 265 -30.32 -16.21 4.83
N GLY A 266 -30.15 -16.90 3.69
CA GLY A 266 -30.87 -18.13 3.36
C GLY A 266 -30.43 -19.30 4.24
N ARG A 267 -31.38 -19.92 4.95
CA ARG A 267 -31.17 -21.13 5.76
C ARG A 267 -31.86 -22.31 5.07
N ARG A 268 -31.07 -23.31 4.64
CA ARG A 268 -31.56 -24.63 4.21
C ARG A 268 -32.14 -25.38 5.42
N VAL A 269 -33.31 -25.98 5.27
CA VAL A 269 -33.88 -26.94 6.22
C VAL A 269 -33.91 -28.31 5.55
N PHE A 270 -33.22 -29.27 6.16
CA PHE A 270 -33.36 -30.70 5.91
C PHE A 270 -34.69 -31.18 6.49
N ALA A 271 -35.47 -31.91 5.69
CA ALA A 271 -36.62 -32.67 6.17
C ALA A 271 -36.15 -34.07 6.60
N SER A 272 -36.51 -34.46 7.83
CA SER A 272 -36.52 -35.85 8.30
C SER A 272 -37.97 -36.21 8.60
N ALA A 273 -38.48 -37.25 7.96
CA ALA A 273 -39.80 -37.82 8.19
C ALA A 273 -39.67 -39.05 9.11
N ALA A 274 -40.67 -39.20 9.97
CA ALA A 274 -40.89 -40.32 10.87
C ALA A 274 -41.21 -41.63 10.13
#